data_AF-A0A921HMH0-F1
#
_entry.id   AF-A0A921HMH0-F1
#
_cell.length_a   1.000
_cell.length_b   1.000
_cell.length_c   1.000
_cell.angle_alpha   90.00
_cell.angle_beta   90.00
_cell.angle_gamma   90.00
#
_symmetry.space_group_name_H-M   'P 1'
#
loop_
_entity.id
_entity.type
_entity.pdbx_description
1 polymer ?
#
loop_
_entity_poly.entity_id
_entity_poly.type
_entity_poly.pdbx_seq_one_letter_code
_entity_poly.pdbx_strand_id
1 'polypeptide(L)'
;MKPTAGVGGEHYIPYSERTGEKSVVYFTRDLSAEGLKKIYDRVKENMTGKIGIKLHTGEPHGPNIIPRPWVENLIKTELLEASIVETNTYYDGGRYTTAQHLETLKTNGWTFCPVDIMDDGEQTVAFPVKGGKWFTEMYMGKNLENYNSLFVLTHFKGHTMGGFGGSAKNIGIGCADGRIGKAMIHTVEGSAEQWSISKEEFMERMMESAKAVVDHFGKNITFVNVLRNMSVSCDCEGTAAQPVVTPNIGIVASLDILAVDQASVDLVYALKDGDRKALVKRIQSRHGLRQLTYMKELGMGNDRYHLIDIDNEDKEITLQEAVKDVVPFKA
;
A
#
# COMPACT_ATOMS: atom_id res chain seq x y z
N MET A 1 18.06 -25.82 -1.81
CA MET A 1 18.16 -25.46 -0.37
C MET A 1 16.89 -24.70 -0.02
N LYS A 2 16.24 -24.95 1.12
CA LYS A 2 15.05 -24.16 1.50
C LYS A 2 15.48 -22.71 1.74
N PRO A 3 14.76 -21.71 1.20
CA PRO A 3 15.09 -20.30 1.47
C PRO A 3 15.02 -20.00 2.96
N THR A 4 15.84 -19.04 3.41
CA THR A 4 15.86 -18.55 4.78
C THR A 4 15.52 -17.07 4.77
N ALA A 5 14.69 -16.65 5.71
CA ALA A 5 14.33 -15.24 5.87
C ALA A 5 15.54 -14.41 6.31
N GLY A 6 15.57 -13.15 5.88
CA GLY A 6 16.48 -12.16 6.43
C GLY A 6 16.14 -11.83 7.88
N VAL A 7 16.82 -10.81 8.41
CA VAL A 7 16.68 -10.35 9.80
C VAL A 7 16.59 -8.83 9.87
N GLY A 8 16.33 -8.28 11.07
CA GLY A 8 16.41 -6.85 11.33
C GLY A 8 15.16 -6.06 10.93
N GLY A 9 14.03 -6.74 10.68
CA GLY A 9 12.77 -6.07 10.36
C GLY A 9 12.17 -5.26 11.52
N GLU A 10 12.69 -5.44 12.73
CA GLU A 10 12.36 -4.70 13.94
C GLU A 10 13.17 -3.40 14.09
N HIS A 11 14.22 -3.20 13.28
CA HIS A 11 15.15 -2.08 13.41
C HIS A 11 14.93 -1.03 12.33
N TYR A 12 14.70 0.22 12.75
CA TYR A 12 14.61 1.37 11.86
C TYR A 12 16.01 1.83 11.48
N ILE A 13 16.25 1.94 10.17
CA ILE A 13 17.51 2.44 9.62
C ILE A 13 17.35 3.94 9.36
N PRO A 14 18.04 4.83 10.09
CA PRO A 14 17.99 6.26 9.86
C PRO A 14 18.47 6.65 8.46
N TYR A 15 17.95 7.75 7.91
CA TYR A 15 18.33 8.23 6.57
C TYR A 15 19.86 8.39 6.39
N SER A 16 20.57 8.81 7.44
CA SER A 16 22.03 8.99 7.44
C SER A 16 22.84 7.69 7.27
N GLU A 17 22.23 6.54 7.55
CA GLU A 17 22.86 5.22 7.44
C GLU A 17 22.54 4.54 6.10
N ARG A 18 21.65 5.13 5.29
CA ARG A 18 21.25 4.60 3.98
C ARG A 18 22.20 5.07 2.88
N THR A 19 22.48 4.19 1.93
CA THR A 19 23.36 4.44 0.77
C THR A 19 22.65 4.15 -0.55
N GLY A 20 23.19 4.66 -1.66
CA GLY A 20 22.63 4.46 -3.00
C GLY A 20 21.97 5.71 -3.60
N GLU A 21 21.27 5.53 -4.71
CA GLU A 21 20.58 6.59 -5.44
C GLU A 21 19.41 7.19 -4.66
N LYS A 22 18.94 8.36 -5.10
CA LYS A 22 17.78 9.05 -4.52
C LYS A 22 16.64 9.13 -5.51
N SER A 23 15.43 8.83 -5.04
CA SER A 23 14.19 9.06 -5.80
C SER A 23 13.51 10.36 -5.38
N VAL A 24 12.53 10.82 -6.15
CA VAL A 24 11.71 11.99 -5.78
C VAL A 24 10.44 11.51 -5.08
N VAL A 25 10.14 12.12 -3.94
CA VAL A 25 8.86 11.95 -3.24
C VAL A 25 8.22 13.32 -3.09
N TYR A 26 7.05 13.50 -3.69
CA TYR A 26 6.24 14.70 -3.51
C TYR A 26 5.45 14.58 -2.21
N PHE A 27 5.20 15.71 -1.55
CA PHE A 27 4.48 15.79 -0.29
C PHE A 27 3.55 17.01 -0.28
N THR A 28 2.33 16.81 0.21
CA THR A 28 1.39 17.88 0.55
C THR A 28 0.78 17.61 1.93
N ARG A 29 0.53 18.68 2.69
CA ARG A 29 -0.24 18.65 3.94
C ARG A 29 -1.75 18.73 3.67
N ASP A 30 -2.16 19.05 2.44
CA ASP A 30 -3.55 19.20 2.04
C ASP A 30 -4.25 17.83 1.99
N LEU A 31 -4.86 17.46 3.12
CA LEU A 31 -5.72 16.30 3.25
C LEU A 31 -7.14 16.64 2.77
N SER A 32 -7.28 16.79 1.45
CA SER A 32 -8.54 17.04 0.76
C SER A 32 -8.59 16.38 -0.63
N ALA A 33 -9.73 16.51 -1.31
CA ALA A 33 -9.86 16.10 -2.72
C ALA A 33 -8.89 16.88 -3.62
N GLU A 34 -8.71 18.17 -3.34
CA GLU A 34 -7.81 19.04 -4.11
C GLU A 34 -6.34 18.65 -3.88
N GLY A 35 -5.94 18.39 -2.63
CA GLY A 35 -4.59 17.90 -2.33
C GLY A 35 -4.28 16.56 -3.00
N LEU A 36 -5.25 15.62 -3.00
CA LEU A 36 -5.11 14.35 -3.70
C LEU A 36 -4.93 14.55 -5.22
N LYS A 37 -5.68 15.48 -5.81
CA LYS A 37 -5.55 15.81 -7.24
C LYS A 37 -4.19 16.42 -7.55
N LYS A 38 -3.79 17.46 -6.82
CA LYS A 38 -2.50 18.16 -6.99
C LYS A 38 -1.32 17.20 -6.89
N ILE A 39 -1.34 16.27 -5.93
CA ILE A 39 -0.23 15.34 -5.77
C ILE A 39 -0.24 14.23 -6.83
N TYR A 40 -1.42 13.77 -7.27
CA TYR A 40 -1.53 12.85 -8.40
C TYR A 40 -0.97 13.49 -9.69
N ASP A 41 -1.24 14.78 -9.93
CA ASP A 41 -0.72 15.52 -11.09
C ASP A 41 0.80 15.48 -11.21
N ARG A 42 1.52 15.31 -10.10
CA ARG A 42 2.99 15.21 -10.09
C ARG A 42 3.54 13.88 -10.59
N VAL A 43 2.70 12.85 -10.65
CA VAL A 43 3.11 11.47 -10.89
C VAL A 43 2.26 10.76 -11.95
N LYS A 44 1.42 11.50 -12.67
CA LYS A 44 0.50 10.95 -13.69
C LYS A 44 1.11 10.79 -15.09
N GLU A 45 2.33 11.26 -15.33
CA GLU A 45 2.91 11.36 -16.69
C GLU A 45 2.89 10.03 -17.47
N ASN A 46 3.17 8.91 -16.80
CA ASN A 46 3.22 7.58 -17.44
C ASN A 46 1.86 6.84 -17.43
N MET A 47 0.80 7.45 -16.91
CA MET A 47 -0.52 6.83 -16.81
C MET A 47 -1.25 6.92 -18.15
N THR A 48 -1.12 5.87 -18.97
CA THR A 48 -1.68 5.81 -20.33
C THR A 48 -2.54 4.55 -20.55
N GLY A 49 -3.41 4.58 -21.56
CA GLY A 49 -4.29 3.46 -21.89
C GLY A 49 -5.35 3.19 -20.82
N LYS A 50 -5.77 1.93 -20.67
CA LYS A 50 -6.74 1.55 -19.64
C LYS A 50 -6.09 1.56 -18.26
N ILE A 51 -6.61 2.37 -17.34
CA ILE A 51 -6.05 2.59 -16.02
C ILE A 51 -6.84 1.81 -14.95
N GLY A 52 -6.14 1.01 -14.16
CA GLY A 52 -6.67 0.42 -12.93
C GLY A 52 -6.31 1.29 -11.72
N ILE A 53 -7.26 1.52 -10.81
CA ILE A 53 -7.03 2.22 -9.54
C ILE A 53 -7.03 1.18 -8.43
N LYS A 54 -5.84 0.79 -7.97
CA LYS A 54 -5.70 -0.11 -6.81
C LYS A 54 -5.84 0.70 -5.53
N LEU A 55 -7.00 0.58 -4.89
CA LEU A 55 -7.23 1.07 -3.53
C LEU A 55 -7.87 -0.02 -2.66
N HIS A 56 -7.87 0.16 -1.35
CA HIS A 56 -8.56 -0.75 -0.42
C HIS A 56 -9.99 -0.27 -0.17
N THR A 57 -10.98 -1.10 -0.50
CA THR A 57 -12.40 -0.70 -0.46
C THR A 57 -13.04 -0.84 0.93
N GLY A 58 -12.33 -1.48 1.86
CA GLY A 58 -12.73 -1.66 3.25
C GLY A 58 -13.63 -2.87 3.45
N GLU A 59 -13.75 -3.34 4.69
CA GLU A 59 -14.87 -4.21 5.07
C GLU A 59 -16.16 -3.39 5.24
N PRO A 60 -17.34 -4.03 5.23
CA PRO A 60 -18.60 -3.35 5.47
C PRO A 60 -18.54 -2.46 6.72
N HIS A 61 -18.92 -1.20 6.56
CA HIS A 61 -18.97 -0.19 7.65
C HIS A 61 -17.61 0.14 8.29
N GLY A 62 -16.49 -0.17 7.61
CA GLY A 62 -15.15 0.19 8.08
C GLY A 62 -14.95 1.71 8.22
N PRO A 63 -14.38 2.21 9.34
CA PRO A 63 -14.40 3.63 9.68
C PRO A 63 -13.32 4.48 8.97
N ASN A 64 -12.24 3.86 8.49
CA ASN A 64 -10.98 4.57 8.22
C ASN A 64 -10.52 4.60 6.76
N ILE A 65 -11.34 4.20 5.78
CA ILE A 65 -10.94 4.23 4.35
C ILE A 65 -10.74 5.67 3.81
N ILE A 66 -10.03 5.80 2.68
CA ILE A 66 -9.89 7.10 1.96
C ILE A 66 -11.30 7.66 1.67
N PRO A 67 -11.53 8.97 1.85
CA PRO A 67 -12.85 9.54 1.62
C PRO A 67 -13.27 9.36 0.16
N ARG A 68 -14.37 8.64 -0.04
CA ARG A 68 -14.98 8.39 -1.35
C ARG A 68 -15.15 9.67 -2.19
N PRO A 69 -15.60 10.82 -1.62
CA PRO A 69 -15.70 12.06 -2.39
C PRO A 69 -14.36 12.55 -2.97
N TRP A 70 -13.21 12.24 -2.35
CA TRP A 70 -11.90 12.61 -2.89
C TRP A 70 -11.57 11.76 -4.12
N VAL A 71 -11.79 10.45 -4.02
CA VAL A 71 -11.55 9.51 -5.12
C VAL A 71 -12.52 9.78 -6.27
N GLU A 72 -13.80 9.99 -5.97
CA GLU A 72 -14.82 10.34 -6.95
C GLU A 72 -14.49 11.64 -7.69
N ASN A 73 -14.03 12.67 -6.97
CA ASN A 73 -13.60 13.92 -7.59
C ASN A 73 -12.41 13.70 -8.54
N LEU A 74 -11.40 12.95 -8.12
CA LEU A 74 -10.24 12.63 -8.95
C LEU A 74 -10.65 11.84 -10.21
N ILE A 75 -11.49 10.82 -10.06
CA ILE A 75 -11.99 10.02 -11.20
C ILE A 75 -12.75 10.90 -12.20
N LYS A 76 -13.66 11.73 -11.71
CA LYS A 76 -14.48 12.60 -12.57
C LYS A 76 -13.69 13.70 -13.29
N THR A 77 -12.50 14.04 -12.81
CA THR A 77 -11.71 15.15 -13.35
C THR A 77 -10.49 14.70 -14.18
N GLU A 78 -9.82 13.61 -13.78
CA GLU A 78 -8.54 13.20 -14.37
C GLU A 78 -8.53 11.74 -14.87
N LEU A 79 -9.49 10.90 -14.47
CA LEU A 79 -9.43 9.44 -14.63
C LEU A 79 -10.78 8.84 -15.07
N LEU A 80 -11.50 9.51 -15.99
CA LEU A 80 -12.89 9.18 -16.36
C LEU A 80 -13.12 7.74 -16.83
N GLU A 81 -12.13 7.13 -17.47
CA GLU A 81 -12.22 5.76 -18.00
C GLU A 81 -11.56 4.71 -17.08
N ALA A 82 -11.08 5.13 -15.91
CA ALA A 82 -10.42 4.24 -14.97
C ALA A 82 -11.44 3.37 -14.21
N SER A 83 -10.99 2.19 -13.79
CA SER A 83 -11.78 1.28 -12.94
C SER A 83 -11.06 1.07 -11.61
N ILE A 84 -11.79 1.03 -10.50
CA ILE A 84 -11.22 0.54 -9.24
C ILE A 84 -10.97 -0.95 -9.40
N VAL A 85 -9.82 -1.43 -8.91
CA VAL A 85 -9.45 -2.84 -8.98
C VAL A 85 -9.22 -3.44 -7.61
N GLU A 86 -9.79 -4.62 -7.37
CA GLU A 86 -9.71 -5.39 -6.13
C GLU A 86 -9.65 -6.89 -6.41
N THR A 87 -9.33 -7.68 -5.39
CA THR A 87 -9.41 -9.15 -5.41
C THR A 87 -10.14 -9.67 -4.18
N ASN A 88 -10.76 -10.84 -4.29
CA ASN A 88 -11.51 -11.47 -3.20
C ASN A 88 -10.60 -11.82 -2.01
N THR A 89 -11.12 -11.77 -0.79
CA THR A 89 -10.33 -12.06 0.43
C THR A 89 -9.97 -13.53 0.52
N TYR A 90 -8.84 -13.80 1.20
CA TYR A 90 -8.44 -15.17 1.54
C TYR A 90 -9.25 -15.72 2.70
N TYR A 91 -9.69 -14.86 3.61
CA TYR A 91 -10.55 -15.22 4.74
C TYR A 91 -12.03 -15.06 4.39
N ASP A 92 -12.85 -15.84 5.08
CA ASP A 92 -14.32 -15.74 5.03
C ASP A 92 -14.78 -14.38 5.57
N GLY A 93 -15.69 -13.73 4.83
CA GLY A 93 -16.19 -12.40 5.17
C GLY A 93 -16.96 -11.75 4.03
N GLY A 94 -17.21 -10.44 4.15
CA GLY A 94 -17.99 -9.67 3.18
C GLY A 94 -17.33 -9.52 1.80
N ARG A 95 -16.09 -9.96 1.63
CA ARG A 95 -15.33 -9.86 0.37
C ARG A 95 -14.77 -11.20 -0.09
N TYR A 96 -15.26 -12.30 0.47
CA TYR A 96 -14.71 -13.64 0.20
C TYR A 96 -15.07 -14.16 -1.19
N THR A 97 -16.27 -13.86 -1.69
CA THR A 97 -16.71 -14.15 -3.06
C THR A 97 -17.01 -12.85 -3.80
N THR A 98 -16.93 -12.87 -5.13
CA THR A 98 -17.23 -11.69 -5.96
C THR A 98 -18.61 -11.10 -5.64
N ALA A 99 -19.63 -11.94 -5.49
CA ALA A 99 -20.99 -11.48 -5.18
C ALA A 99 -21.05 -10.74 -3.83
N GLN A 100 -20.40 -11.28 -2.79
CA GLN A 100 -20.31 -10.61 -1.49
C GLN A 100 -19.51 -9.31 -1.59
N HIS A 101 -18.39 -9.34 -2.32
CA HIS A 101 -17.51 -8.18 -2.48
C HIS A 101 -18.25 -7.02 -3.17
N LEU A 102 -19.03 -7.30 -4.21
CA LEU A 102 -19.88 -6.31 -4.87
C LEU A 102 -20.93 -5.69 -3.94
N GLU A 103 -21.51 -6.47 -3.01
CA GLU A 103 -22.39 -5.91 -1.98
C GLU A 103 -21.65 -5.08 -0.93
N THR A 104 -20.42 -5.46 -0.58
CA THR A 104 -19.56 -4.64 0.28
C THR A 104 -19.24 -3.30 -0.39
N LEU A 105 -18.95 -3.30 -1.70
CA LEU A 105 -18.70 -2.08 -2.47
C LEU A 105 -19.90 -1.14 -2.45
N LYS A 106 -21.11 -1.66 -2.67
CA LYS A 106 -22.36 -0.89 -2.57
C LYS A 106 -22.55 -0.33 -1.16
N THR A 107 -22.40 -1.19 -0.15
CA THR A 107 -22.52 -0.83 1.28
C THR A 107 -21.57 0.30 1.65
N ASN A 108 -20.34 0.23 1.16
CA ASN A 108 -19.32 1.23 1.42
C ASN A 108 -19.42 2.44 0.47
N GLY A 109 -20.30 2.44 -0.53
CA GLY A 109 -20.54 3.59 -1.42
C GLY A 109 -19.52 3.74 -2.56
N TRP A 110 -18.87 2.66 -2.97
CA TRP A 110 -17.98 2.60 -4.14
C TRP A 110 -18.79 2.36 -5.44
N THR A 111 -19.76 3.24 -5.72
CA THR A 111 -20.74 3.05 -6.82
C THR A 111 -20.64 4.11 -7.93
N PHE A 112 -19.59 4.94 -7.91
CA PHE A 112 -19.44 6.09 -8.82
C PHE A 112 -18.50 5.83 -10.00
N CYS A 113 -17.89 4.64 -10.09
CA CYS A 113 -17.09 4.18 -11.22
C CYS A 113 -17.16 2.65 -11.31
N PRO A 114 -16.75 2.03 -12.44
CA PRO A 114 -16.64 0.58 -12.51
C PRO A 114 -15.66 0.05 -11.46
N VAL A 115 -16.01 -1.10 -10.87
CA VAL A 115 -15.13 -1.85 -9.99
C VAL A 115 -14.93 -3.24 -10.58
N ASP A 116 -13.67 -3.62 -10.78
CA ASP A 116 -13.25 -4.91 -11.31
C ASP A 116 -12.71 -5.79 -10.18
N ILE A 117 -13.42 -6.87 -9.89
CA ILE A 117 -12.94 -7.93 -9.00
C ILE A 117 -12.11 -8.88 -9.86
N MET A 118 -10.78 -8.70 -9.80
CA MET A 118 -9.88 -9.20 -10.83
C MET A 118 -9.74 -10.72 -10.86
N ASP A 119 -10.13 -11.40 -9.78
CA ASP A 119 -10.14 -12.84 -9.62
C ASP A 119 -11.57 -13.42 -9.67
N ASP A 120 -12.50 -12.73 -10.34
CA ASP A 120 -13.86 -13.25 -10.54
C ASP A 120 -13.88 -14.57 -11.31
N GLY A 121 -14.75 -15.48 -10.86
CA GLY A 121 -14.77 -16.87 -11.32
C GLY A 121 -13.52 -17.67 -10.94
N GLU A 122 -12.76 -17.23 -9.93
CA GLU A 122 -11.50 -17.83 -9.48
C GLU A 122 -10.43 -17.88 -10.58
N GLN A 123 -10.50 -16.95 -11.53
CA GLN A 123 -9.54 -16.86 -12.62
C GLN A 123 -8.26 -16.19 -12.16
N THR A 124 -7.13 -16.80 -12.49
CA THR A 124 -5.80 -16.31 -12.09
C THR A 124 -4.85 -16.18 -13.28
N VAL A 125 -3.82 -15.36 -13.09
CA VAL A 125 -2.67 -15.27 -13.98
C VAL A 125 -1.39 -15.38 -13.16
N ALA A 126 -0.41 -16.15 -13.64
CA ALA A 126 0.90 -16.24 -13.01
C ALA A 126 1.85 -15.18 -13.58
N PHE A 127 2.37 -14.30 -12.72
CA PHE A 127 3.39 -13.32 -13.08
C PHE A 127 4.75 -13.72 -12.51
N PRO A 128 5.84 -13.60 -13.29
CA PRO A 128 7.16 -14.01 -12.83
C PRO A 128 7.68 -13.09 -11.72
N VAL A 129 8.39 -13.68 -10.75
CA VAL A 129 9.11 -12.95 -9.70
C VAL A 129 10.60 -13.03 -9.99
N LYS A 130 11.16 -11.96 -10.57
CA LYS A 130 12.60 -11.92 -10.89
C LYS A 130 13.43 -11.69 -9.63
N GLY A 131 14.43 -12.52 -9.38
CA GLY A 131 15.33 -12.37 -8.23
C GLY A 131 14.68 -12.67 -6.87
N GLY A 132 13.46 -13.20 -6.85
CA GLY A 132 12.83 -13.71 -5.64
C GLY A 132 13.50 -14.99 -5.16
N LYS A 133 13.49 -15.20 -3.84
CA LYS A 133 14.00 -16.44 -3.21
C LYS A 133 12.88 -17.34 -2.70
N TRP A 134 11.67 -16.80 -2.49
CA TRP A 134 10.51 -17.57 -2.03
C TRP A 134 9.68 -18.10 -3.21
N PHE A 135 9.54 -17.28 -4.25
CA PHE A 135 8.70 -17.58 -5.40
C PHE A 135 9.42 -17.33 -6.72
N THR A 136 9.14 -18.18 -7.70
CA THR A 136 9.50 -17.96 -9.10
C THR A 136 8.39 -17.22 -9.86
N GLU A 137 7.16 -17.36 -9.39
CA GLU A 137 5.96 -16.70 -9.93
C GLU A 137 4.93 -16.50 -8.83
N MET A 138 4.01 -15.56 -9.03
CA MET A 138 2.92 -15.26 -8.12
C MET A 138 1.59 -15.20 -8.88
N TYR A 139 0.56 -15.82 -8.31
CA TYR A 139 -0.78 -15.82 -8.89
C TYR A 139 -1.53 -14.55 -8.51
N MET A 140 -1.93 -13.80 -9.53
CA MET A 140 -2.68 -12.56 -9.45
C MET A 140 -4.10 -12.77 -10.01
N GLY A 141 -5.02 -11.85 -9.71
CA GLY A 141 -6.31 -11.82 -10.39
C GLY A 141 -6.14 -11.68 -11.91
N LYS A 142 -6.78 -12.56 -12.69
CA LYS A 142 -6.62 -12.65 -14.14
C LYS A 142 -6.82 -11.31 -14.87
N ASN A 143 -7.81 -10.51 -14.43
CA ASN A 143 -8.13 -9.26 -15.13
C ASN A 143 -7.06 -8.17 -14.99
N LEU A 144 -6.02 -8.37 -14.16
CA LEU A 144 -4.92 -7.41 -14.06
C LEU A 144 -4.21 -7.18 -15.41
N GLU A 145 -4.18 -8.19 -16.29
CA GLU A 145 -3.64 -8.09 -17.66
C GLU A 145 -4.44 -7.17 -18.58
N ASN A 146 -5.67 -6.80 -18.21
CA ASN A 146 -6.50 -5.93 -19.01
C ASN A 146 -6.10 -4.45 -18.89
N TYR A 147 -5.21 -4.09 -17.97
CA TYR A 147 -4.83 -2.71 -17.68
C TYR A 147 -3.45 -2.39 -18.25
N ASN A 148 -3.34 -1.22 -18.88
CA ASN A 148 -2.06 -0.72 -19.39
C ASN A 148 -1.26 0.01 -18.30
N SER A 149 -1.96 0.63 -17.35
CA SER A 149 -1.33 1.36 -16.25
C SER A 149 -2.06 1.10 -14.92
N LEU A 150 -1.31 1.17 -13.81
CA LEU A 150 -1.85 0.97 -12.46
C LEU A 150 -1.59 2.20 -11.58
N PHE A 151 -2.66 2.84 -11.13
CA PHE A 151 -2.60 3.86 -10.10
C PHE A 151 -2.80 3.21 -8.73
N VAL A 152 -1.76 3.19 -7.91
CA VAL A 152 -1.78 2.64 -6.56
C VAL A 152 -2.12 3.75 -5.57
N LEU A 153 -3.38 3.79 -5.11
CA LEU A 153 -3.88 4.75 -4.14
C LEU A 153 -4.06 4.06 -2.78
N THR A 154 -3.15 4.36 -1.86
CA THR A 154 -3.01 3.62 -0.60
C THR A 154 -3.40 4.49 0.58
N HIS A 155 -4.20 3.94 1.48
CA HIS A 155 -4.31 4.46 2.84
C HIS A 155 -3.17 3.89 3.69
N PHE A 156 -2.16 4.71 3.97
CA PHE A 156 -1.01 4.24 4.74
C PHE A 156 -1.37 4.19 6.23
N LYS A 157 -1.09 3.07 6.89
CA LYS A 157 -1.47 2.82 8.30
C LYS A 157 -0.74 1.61 8.90
N GLY A 158 -1.07 1.23 10.13
CA GLY A 158 -0.60 -0.02 10.74
C GLY A 158 -1.23 -1.27 10.12
N HIS A 159 -0.57 -2.42 10.29
CA HIS A 159 -1.06 -3.73 9.84
C HIS A 159 -0.84 -4.81 10.89
N THR A 160 -1.79 -5.74 11.04
CA THR A 160 -1.78 -6.68 12.16
C THR A 160 -0.66 -7.72 12.12
N MET A 161 -0.33 -8.21 10.93
CA MET A 161 0.85 -9.06 10.71
C MET A 161 2.03 -8.33 10.09
N GLY A 162 1.75 -7.31 9.30
CA GLY A 162 2.71 -6.62 8.41
C GLY A 162 3.49 -5.50 9.10
N GLY A 163 3.05 -5.08 10.28
CA GLY A 163 3.55 -3.87 10.94
C GLY A 163 2.94 -2.59 10.36
N PHE A 164 3.06 -2.38 9.05
CA PHE A 164 2.36 -1.33 8.32
C PHE A 164 1.77 -1.85 7.00
N GLY A 165 0.79 -1.11 6.47
CA GLY A 165 0.24 -1.30 5.13
C GLY A 165 0.57 -0.08 4.27
N GLY A 166 1.55 -0.24 3.38
CA GLY A 166 1.92 0.73 2.35
C GLY A 166 1.49 0.27 0.95
N SER A 167 2.00 0.97 -0.06
CA SER A 167 1.74 0.65 -1.47
C SER A 167 2.20 -0.76 -1.84
N ALA A 168 3.33 -1.22 -1.29
CA ALA A 168 3.80 -2.58 -1.52
C ALA A 168 2.80 -3.63 -1.01
N LYS A 169 2.22 -3.44 0.18
CA LYS A 169 1.14 -4.31 0.69
C LYS A 169 -0.11 -4.23 -0.17
N ASN A 170 -0.47 -3.02 -0.61
CA ASN A 170 -1.68 -2.77 -1.41
C ASN A 170 -1.68 -3.61 -2.69
N ILE A 171 -0.56 -3.63 -3.42
CA ILE A 171 -0.45 -4.44 -4.64
C ILE A 171 -0.05 -5.90 -4.34
N GLY A 172 0.84 -6.13 -3.37
CA GLY A 172 1.34 -7.47 -3.07
C GLY A 172 0.27 -8.42 -2.53
N ILE A 173 -0.68 -7.92 -1.73
CA ILE A 173 -1.83 -8.73 -1.27
C ILE A 173 -3.09 -8.40 -2.05
N GLY A 174 -3.30 -7.15 -2.44
CA GLY A 174 -4.55 -6.73 -3.07
C GLY A 174 -4.67 -7.10 -4.56
N CYS A 175 -3.56 -7.40 -5.24
CA CYS A 175 -3.60 -7.93 -6.61
C CYS A 175 -3.48 -9.46 -6.68
N ALA A 176 -2.92 -10.08 -5.64
CA ALA A 176 -2.86 -11.54 -5.52
C ALA A 176 -4.28 -12.12 -5.48
N ASP A 177 -4.52 -13.24 -6.16
CA ASP A 177 -5.86 -13.85 -6.15
C ASP A 177 -6.22 -14.41 -4.76
N GLY A 178 -7.51 -14.47 -4.46
CA GLY A 178 -8.04 -14.83 -3.15
C GLY A 178 -7.83 -16.28 -2.72
N ARG A 179 -7.37 -17.19 -3.60
CA ARG A 179 -7.31 -18.63 -3.33
C ARG A 179 -5.89 -19.17 -3.36
N ILE A 180 -5.12 -18.84 -4.39
CA ILE A 180 -3.77 -19.36 -4.63
C ILE A 180 -2.74 -18.32 -4.16
N GLY A 181 -2.74 -17.13 -4.76
CA GLY A 181 -1.75 -16.09 -4.52
C GLY A 181 -1.70 -15.65 -3.06
N LYS A 182 -2.85 -15.34 -2.45
CA LYS A 182 -2.89 -14.97 -1.03
C LYS A 182 -2.48 -16.13 -0.11
N ALA A 183 -2.79 -17.38 -0.46
CA ALA A 183 -2.34 -18.54 0.30
C ALA A 183 -0.81 -18.72 0.22
N MET A 184 -0.20 -18.53 -0.95
CA MET A 184 1.26 -18.59 -1.10
C MET A 184 1.99 -17.62 -0.16
N ILE A 185 1.43 -16.42 0.03
CA ILE A 185 2.02 -15.38 0.88
C ILE A 185 1.88 -15.73 2.38
N HIS A 186 0.75 -16.29 2.80
CA HIS A 186 0.37 -16.37 4.23
C HIS A 186 0.47 -17.77 4.85
N THR A 187 0.46 -18.82 4.03
CA THR A 187 0.28 -20.19 4.48
C THR A 187 1.50 -21.04 4.10
N VAL A 188 2.08 -21.72 5.08
CA VAL A 188 3.05 -22.79 4.82
C VAL A 188 2.33 -23.90 4.07
N GLU A 189 2.92 -24.37 2.96
CA GLU A 189 2.32 -25.44 2.14
C GLU A 189 1.93 -26.66 3.00
N GLY A 190 0.66 -27.07 2.92
CA GLY A 190 0.10 -28.18 3.70
C GLY A 190 -0.30 -27.85 5.14
N SER A 191 -0.12 -26.61 5.61
CA SER A 191 -0.58 -26.17 6.93
C SER A 191 -2.10 -26.01 6.99
N ALA A 192 -2.72 -26.44 8.10
CA ALA A 192 -4.11 -26.11 8.42
C ALA A 192 -4.28 -24.69 8.98
N GLU A 193 -3.19 -24.07 9.46
CA GLU A 193 -3.18 -22.71 9.99
C GLU A 193 -3.01 -21.70 8.85
N GLN A 194 -4.10 -21.01 8.50
CA GLN A 194 -4.18 -20.03 7.40
C GLN A 194 -3.15 -18.89 7.50
N TRP A 195 -2.75 -18.52 8.71
CA TRP A 195 -1.80 -17.43 8.99
C TRP A 195 -0.51 -17.98 9.61
N SER A 196 0.02 -19.06 9.03
CA SER A 196 1.18 -19.79 9.57
C SER A 196 2.53 -19.10 9.32
N ILE A 197 2.56 -18.06 8.47
CA ILE A 197 3.77 -17.31 8.15
C ILE A 197 3.72 -15.93 8.83
N SER A 198 4.83 -15.51 9.43
CA SER A 198 4.90 -14.23 10.14
C SER A 198 6.27 -13.56 10.02
N LYS A 199 6.35 -12.31 10.48
CA LYS A 199 7.59 -11.50 10.57
C LYS A 199 8.35 -11.46 9.23
N GLU A 200 9.66 -11.68 9.23
CA GLU A 200 10.52 -11.49 8.06
C GLU A 200 10.09 -12.32 6.86
N GLU A 201 9.78 -13.60 7.05
CA GLU A 201 9.32 -14.45 5.96
C GLU A 201 8.03 -13.90 5.33
N PHE A 202 7.08 -13.44 6.16
CA PHE A 202 5.86 -12.82 5.68
C PHE A 202 6.14 -11.53 4.89
N MET A 203 7.03 -10.66 5.39
CA MET A 203 7.38 -9.43 4.68
C MET A 203 8.00 -9.76 3.32
N GLU A 204 8.92 -10.72 3.28
CA GLU A 204 9.65 -11.05 2.07
C GLU A 204 8.74 -11.67 1.00
N ARG A 205 7.88 -12.62 1.40
CA ARG A 205 6.88 -13.19 0.49
C ARG A 205 5.92 -12.13 -0.06
N MET A 206 5.49 -11.19 0.80
CA MET A 206 4.62 -10.09 0.37
C MET A 206 5.32 -9.14 -0.62
N MET A 207 6.61 -8.83 -0.43
CA MET A 207 7.35 -7.97 -1.36
C MET A 207 7.63 -8.67 -2.69
N GLU A 208 7.88 -9.97 -2.71
CA GLU A 208 8.00 -10.74 -3.95
C GLU A 208 6.70 -10.73 -4.76
N SER A 209 5.55 -10.82 -4.09
CA SER A 209 4.24 -10.61 -4.72
C SER A 209 4.09 -9.18 -5.28
N ALA A 210 4.46 -8.17 -4.49
CA ALA A 210 4.42 -6.79 -4.96
C ALA A 210 5.34 -6.55 -6.16
N LYS A 211 6.51 -7.21 -6.19
CA LYS A 211 7.45 -7.15 -7.29
C LYS A 211 6.87 -7.69 -8.59
N ALA A 212 6.14 -8.80 -8.56
CA ALA A 212 5.49 -9.33 -9.76
C ALA A 212 4.54 -8.29 -10.40
N VAL A 213 3.83 -7.49 -9.60
CA VAL A 213 2.98 -6.40 -10.09
C VAL A 213 3.81 -5.23 -10.64
N VAL A 214 4.83 -4.78 -9.89
CA VAL A 214 5.71 -3.67 -10.33
C VAL A 214 6.42 -4.02 -11.64
N ASP A 215 6.98 -5.23 -11.75
CA ASP A 215 7.67 -5.69 -12.95
C ASP A 215 6.71 -5.84 -14.15
N HIS A 216 5.44 -6.19 -13.92
CA HIS A 216 4.42 -6.29 -14.98
C HIS A 216 4.09 -4.92 -15.59
N PHE A 217 3.83 -3.91 -14.76
CA PHE A 217 3.49 -2.56 -15.23
C PHE A 217 4.72 -1.73 -15.64
N GLY A 218 5.92 -2.09 -15.17
CA GLY A 218 7.15 -1.39 -15.50
C GLY A 218 7.10 0.09 -15.12
N LYS A 219 7.11 0.99 -16.11
CA LYS A 219 7.04 2.45 -15.89
C LYS A 219 5.60 2.98 -15.78
N ASN A 220 4.60 2.17 -16.12
CA ASN A 220 3.19 2.53 -16.18
C ASN A 220 2.49 2.29 -14.83
N ILE A 221 3.20 2.54 -13.73
CA ILE A 221 2.67 2.40 -12.36
C ILE A 221 3.08 3.63 -11.56
N THR A 222 2.16 4.11 -10.73
CA THR A 222 2.39 5.27 -9.87
C THR A 222 1.80 5.06 -8.49
N PHE A 223 2.40 5.66 -7.47
CA PHE A 223 2.09 5.37 -6.08
C PHE A 223 1.76 6.64 -5.30
N VAL A 224 0.62 6.63 -4.61
CA VAL A 224 0.17 7.69 -3.70
C VAL A 224 -0.21 7.07 -2.36
N ASN A 225 0.44 7.49 -1.29
CA ASN A 225 0.10 7.10 0.08
C ASN A 225 -0.55 8.27 0.82
N VAL A 226 -1.75 8.06 1.34
CA VAL A 226 -2.49 9.01 2.18
C VAL A 226 -2.28 8.67 3.65
N LEU A 227 -1.60 9.54 4.40
CA LEU A 227 -1.28 9.38 5.83
C LEU A 227 -2.29 10.13 6.69
N ARG A 228 -3.51 9.60 6.76
CA ARG A 228 -4.62 10.11 7.60
C ARG A 228 -5.24 8.96 8.38
N ASN A 229 -5.96 9.23 9.47
CA ASN A 229 -6.71 8.24 10.24
C ASN A 229 -5.93 6.91 10.47
N MET A 230 -4.65 7.04 10.82
CA MET A 230 -3.73 5.91 10.88
C MET A 230 -3.93 5.09 12.17
N SER A 231 -4.84 4.12 12.11
CA SER A 231 -4.95 3.08 13.14
C SER A 231 -3.76 2.12 13.06
N VAL A 232 -3.45 1.45 14.18
CA VAL A 232 -2.54 0.30 14.19
C VAL A 232 -3.12 -0.96 13.52
N SER A 233 -4.42 -0.93 13.18
CA SER A 233 -5.19 -2.03 12.57
C SER A 233 -5.44 -1.78 11.09
N CYS A 234 -5.47 -2.85 10.29
CA CYS A 234 -5.70 -2.73 8.85
C CYS A 234 -7.13 -2.31 8.51
N ASP A 235 -7.37 -1.71 7.33
CA ASP A 235 -8.74 -1.49 6.82
C ASP A 235 -9.52 -2.81 6.59
N CYS A 236 -8.80 -3.92 6.42
CA CYS A 236 -9.41 -5.26 6.31
C CYS A 236 -10.02 -5.76 7.63
N GLU A 237 -9.77 -5.07 8.75
CA GLU A 237 -10.38 -5.39 10.04
C GLU A 237 -11.74 -4.69 10.24
N GLY A 238 -12.12 -3.77 9.35
CA GLY A 238 -13.44 -3.15 9.37
C GLY A 238 -13.81 -2.50 10.69
N THR A 239 -14.95 -2.88 11.24
CA THR A 239 -15.47 -2.40 12.53
C THR A 239 -14.67 -2.89 13.73
N ALA A 240 -13.80 -3.90 13.57
CA ALA A 240 -12.89 -4.37 14.61
C ALA A 240 -11.58 -3.56 14.68
N ALA A 241 -11.38 -2.58 13.79
CA ALA A 241 -10.20 -1.74 13.79
C ALA A 241 -10.05 -0.98 15.12
N GLN A 242 -8.86 -1.02 15.70
CA GLN A 242 -8.55 -0.24 16.90
C GLN A 242 -8.70 1.28 16.62
N PRO A 243 -9.02 2.08 17.65
CA PRO A 243 -9.13 3.52 17.52
C PRO A 243 -7.88 4.14 16.88
N VAL A 244 -8.09 5.18 16.09
CA VAL A 244 -6.99 6.00 15.58
C VAL A 244 -6.40 6.79 16.74
N VAL A 245 -5.08 6.72 16.87
CA VAL A 245 -4.33 7.49 17.87
C VAL A 245 -3.13 8.21 17.26
N THR A 246 -2.76 7.89 16.02
CA THR A 246 -1.66 8.55 15.32
C THR A 246 -2.21 9.73 14.51
N PRO A 247 -1.59 10.92 14.63
CA PRO A 247 -1.99 12.11 13.87
C PRO A 247 -2.03 11.92 12.35
N ASN A 248 -2.84 12.75 11.73
CA ASN A 248 -2.81 12.97 10.29
C ASN A 248 -1.54 13.74 9.91
N ILE A 249 -0.88 13.35 8.81
CA ILE A 249 0.36 13.99 8.35
C ILE A 249 0.14 14.70 7.02
N GLY A 250 -0.34 13.98 6.00
CA GLY A 250 -0.42 14.49 4.64
C GLY A 250 -0.55 13.38 3.60
N ILE A 251 -0.21 13.70 2.35
CA ILE A 251 -0.17 12.76 1.23
C ILE A 251 1.23 12.77 0.64
N VAL A 252 1.78 11.60 0.32
CA VAL A 252 3.03 11.46 -0.43
C VAL A 252 2.80 10.72 -1.74
N ALA A 253 3.60 11.06 -2.76
CA ALA A 253 3.54 10.39 -4.06
C ALA A 253 4.92 10.19 -4.67
N SER A 254 5.09 9.09 -5.39
CA SER A 254 6.32 8.80 -6.15
C SER A 254 6.05 7.83 -7.30
N LEU A 255 6.98 7.79 -8.26
CA LEU A 255 7.08 6.71 -9.25
C LEU A 255 7.89 5.51 -8.72
N ASP A 256 8.47 5.64 -7.51
CA ASP A 256 9.29 4.63 -6.85
C ASP A 256 8.56 4.08 -5.61
N ILE A 257 8.25 2.78 -5.63
CA ILE A 257 7.48 2.12 -4.58
C ILE A 257 8.23 2.04 -3.24
N LEU A 258 9.55 1.85 -3.28
CA LEU A 258 10.34 1.82 -2.06
C LEU A 258 10.40 3.23 -1.46
N ALA A 259 10.62 4.25 -2.29
CA ALA A 259 10.72 5.62 -1.83
C ALA A 259 9.43 6.12 -1.18
N VAL A 260 8.25 5.84 -1.77
CA VAL A 260 6.96 6.29 -1.21
C VAL A 260 6.62 5.61 0.13
N ASP A 261 6.89 4.31 0.25
CA ASP A 261 6.65 3.55 1.49
C ASP A 261 7.68 3.92 2.56
N GLN A 262 8.95 4.09 2.17
CA GLN A 262 10.00 4.57 3.05
C GLN A 262 9.69 5.97 3.57
N ALA A 263 9.31 6.92 2.71
CA ALA A 263 8.93 8.26 3.13
C ALA A 263 7.72 8.25 4.07
N SER A 264 6.76 7.36 3.83
CA SER A 264 5.59 7.22 4.70
C SER A 264 5.98 6.75 6.11
N VAL A 265 6.88 5.76 6.20
CA VAL A 265 7.43 5.28 7.48
C VAL A 265 8.26 6.38 8.14
N ASP A 266 9.13 7.04 7.41
CA ASP A 266 10.01 8.09 7.92
C ASP A 266 9.23 9.27 8.50
N LEU A 267 8.13 9.68 7.86
CA LEU A 267 7.22 10.71 8.36
C LEU A 267 6.58 10.31 9.71
N VAL A 268 6.18 9.05 9.87
CA VAL A 268 5.70 8.53 11.17
C VAL A 268 6.80 8.57 12.23
N TYR A 269 8.03 8.19 11.87
CA TYR A 269 9.16 8.26 12.77
C TYR A 269 9.58 9.71 13.09
N ALA A 270 9.25 10.70 12.27
CA ALA A 270 9.55 12.10 12.53
C ALA A 270 8.60 12.77 13.52
N LEU A 271 7.41 12.20 13.75
CA LEU A 271 6.44 12.71 14.73
C LEU A 271 7.01 12.73 16.15
N LYS A 272 6.37 13.51 17.03
CA LYS A 272 6.70 13.55 18.47
C LYS A 272 6.54 12.16 19.09
N ASP A 273 7.35 11.86 20.11
CA ASP A 273 7.41 10.54 20.73
C ASP A 273 6.06 9.99 21.19
N GLY A 274 5.21 10.83 21.79
CA GLY A 274 3.87 10.44 22.21
C GLY A 274 2.97 10.04 21.04
N ASP A 275 3.06 10.77 19.93
CA ASP A 275 2.18 10.65 18.76
C ASP A 275 2.53 9.43 17.89
N ARG A 276 3.82 9.09 17.77
CA ARG A 276 4.28 7.94 16.97
C ARG A 276 4.23 6.59 17.69
N LYS A 277 4.18 6.59 19.03
CA LYS A 277 4.44 5.41 19.87
C LYS A 277 3.66 4.16 19.45
N ALA A 278 2.35 4.29 19.23
CA ALA A 278 1.50 3.15 18.93
C ALA A 278 1.85 2.51 17.58
N LEU A 279 1.99 3.32 16.53
CA LEU A 279 2.28 2.85 15.19
C LEU A 279 3.72 2.32 15.06
N VAL A 280 4.70 3.00 15.65
CA VAL A 280 6.09 2.53 15.72
C VAL A 280 6.17 1.17 16.42
N LYS A 281 5.50 1.00 17.57
CA LYS A 281 5.45 -0.28 18.27
C LYS A 281 4.84 -1.38 17.40
N ARG A 282 3.76 -1.08 16.66
CA ARG A 282 3.13 -2.04 15.74
C ARG A 282 4.11 -2.45 14.63
N ILE A 283 4.78 -1.49 14.02
CA ILE A 283 5.77 -1.72 12.95
C ILE A 283 6.90 -2.63 13.45
N GLN A 284 7.54 -2.27 14.57
CA GLN A 284 8.72 -2.98 15.06
C GLN A 284 8.37 -4.38 15.61
N SER A 285 7.30 -4.52 16.40
CA SER A 285 6.89 -5.81 16.99
C SER A 285 6.40 -6.85 15.97
N ARG A 286 6.20 -6.43 14.71
CA ARG A 286 5.84 -7.29 13.59
C ARG A 286 6.96 -7.42 12.57
N HIS A 287 8.12 -6.84 12.85
CA HIS A 287 9.28 -6.85 11.97
C HIS A 287 8.97 -6.21 10.60
N GLY A 288 8.07 -5.22 10.58
CA GLY A 288 7.51 -4.63 9.37
C GLY A 288 8.54 -3.88 8.52
N LEU A 289 9.64 -3.42 9.11
CA LEU A 289 10.68 -2.68 8.38
C LEU A 289 11.44 -3.58 7.40
N ARG A 290 11.29 -4.92 7.53
CA ARG A 290 11.80 -5.86 6.54
C ARG A 290 11.18 -5.67 5.16
N GLN A 291 9.97 -5.13 5.07
CA GLN A 291 9.36 -4.75 3.78
C GLN A 291 10.30 -3.81 3.00
N LEU A 292 10.81 -2.77 3.66
CA LEU A 292 11.63 -1.73 3.04
C LEU A 292 13.02 -2.24 2.65
N THR A 293 13.70 -2.93 3.59
CA THR A 293 15.05 -3.45 3.33
C THR A 293 15.04 -4.55 2.27
N TYR A 294 13.98 -5.37 2.21
CA TYR A 294 13.88 -6.40 1.20
C TYR A 294 13.49 -5.86 -0.18
N MET A 295 12.63 -4.83 -0.26
CA MET A 295 12.41 -4.11 -1.53
C MET A 295 13.73 -3.57 -2.11
N LYS A 296 14.63 -3.08 -1.25
CA LYS A 296 15.96 -2.64 -1.67
C LYS A 296 16.81 -3.80 -2.20
N GLU A 297 16.85 -4.93 -1.50
CA GLU A 297 17.55 -6.15 -1.95
C GLU A 297 17.01 -6.66 -3.30
N LEU A 298 15.71 -6.55 -3.53
CA LEU A 298 15.04 -6.93 -4.78
C LEU A 298 15.15 -5.89 -5.90
N GLY A 299 15.82 -4.74 -5.65
CA GLY A 299 15.97 -3.67 -6.63
C GLY A 299 14.65 -3.02 -7.05
N MET A 300 13.68 -2.94 -6.13
CA MET A 300 12.35 -2.37 -6.41
C MET A 300 12.31 -0.83 -6.36
N GLY A 301 13.40 -0.19 -5.94
CA GLY A 301 13.49 1.27 -5.83
C GLY A 301 14.59 1.71 -4.88
N ASN A 302 14.48 2.96 -4.41
CA ASN A 302 15.46 3.61 -3.54
C ASN A 302 14.88 3.94 -2.14
N ASP A 303 15.61 3.58 -1.09
CA ASP A 303 15.29 3.93 0.31
C ASP A 303 15.80 5.33 0.73
N ARG A 304 16.40 6.05 -0.22
CA ARG A 304 16.74 7.47 -0.11
C ARG A 304 15.92 8.25 -1.11
N TYR A 305 15.56 9.46 -0.73
CA TYR A 305 14.73 10.32 -1.55
C TYR A 305 14.96 11.80 -1.25
N HIS A 306 14.54 12.65 -2.19
CA HIS A 306 14.29 14.08 -2.01
C HIS A 306 12.80 14.26 -1.66
N LEU A 307 12.51 14.95 -0.55
CA LEU A 307 11.13 15.22 -0.13
C LEU A 307 10.73 16.61 -0.61
N ILE A 308 9.87 16.68 -1.62
CA ILE A 308 9.48 17.90 -2.31
C ILE A 308 8.11 18.37 -1.81
N ASP A 309 8.07 19.54 -1.19
CA ASP A 309 6.86 20.15 -0.65
C ASP A 309 6.13 20.95 -1.74
N ILE A 310 5.03 20.37 -2.25
CA ILE A 310 4.26 20.99 -3.34
C ILE A 310 3.37 22.13 -2.86
N ASP A 311 3.21 22.29 -1.54
CA ASP A 311 2.46 23.41 -0.97
C ASP A 311 3.30 24.70 -0.93
N ASN A 312 4.62 24.57 -1.08
CA ASN A 312 5.59 25.65 -0.91
C ASN A 312 6.58 25.70 -2.08
N GLU A 313 6.04 25.85 -3.31
CA GLU A 313 6.81 26.06 -4.54
C GLU A 313 7.85 24.97 -4.84
N ASP A 314 7.47 23.70 -4.63
CA ASP A 314 8.34 22.52 -4.85
C ASP A 314 9.68 22.59 -4.07
N LYS A 315 9.68 23.23 -2.89
CA LYS A 315 10.87 23.29 -2.03
C LYS A 315 11.21 21.89 -1.49
N GLU A 316 12.48 21.50 -1.55
CA GLU A 316 12.97 20.33 -0.81
C GLU A 316 13.00 20.62 0.70
N ILE A 317 12.39 19.74 1.49
CA ILE A 317 12.25 19.89 2.95
C ILE A 317 12.78 18.67 3.71
N THR A 318 13.13 18.89 4.97
CA THR A 318 13.43 17.82 5.92
C THR A 318 12.15 17.17 6.45
N LEU A 319 12.29 15.96 7.01
CA LEU A 319 11.20 15.29 7.71
C LEU A 319 10.67 16.11 8.90
N GLN A 320 11.54 16.80 9.63
CA GLN A 320 11.16 17.66 10.75
C GLN A 320 10.32 18.86 10.27
N GLU A 321 10.67 19.47 9.14
CA GLU A 321 9.85 20.53 8.53
C GLU A 321 8.50 20.00 8.03
N ALA A 322 8.45 18.77 7.51
CA ALA A 322 7.21 18.16 7.05
C ALA A 322 6.20 18.01 8.19
N VAL A 323 6.65 17.55 9.36
CA VAL A 323 5.77 17.25 10.51
C VAL A 323 5.67 18.37 11.56
N LYS A 324 6.32 19.52 11.35
CA LYS A 324 6.44 20.59 12.37
C LYS A 324 5.08 21.08 12.91
N ASP A 325 4.08 21.14 12.05
CA ASP A 325 2.74 21.66 12.35
C ASP A 325 1.71 20.53 12.60
N VAL A 326 2.15 19.27 12.65
CA VAL A 326 1.25 18.15 12.93
C VAL A 326 0.74 18.26 14.36
N VAL A 327 -0.59 18.25 14.50
CA VAL A 327 -1.28 18.32 15.78
C VAL A 327 -1.71 16.92 16.24
N PRO A 328 -1.78 16.66 17.56
CA PRO A 328 -2.29 15.39 18.08
C PRO A 328 -3.65 15.02 17.50
N PHE A 329 -3.86 13.72 17.25
CA PHE A 329 -5.13 13.23 16.73
C PHE A 329 -6.28 13.58 17.69
N LYS A 330 -7.40 14.06 17.13
CA LYS A 330 -8.65 14.28 17.86
C LYS A 330 -9.71 13.39 17.22
N ALA A 331 -10.29 12.51 18.04
CA ALA A 331 -11.33 11.57 17.65
C ALA A 331 -12.65 12.28 17.29
#